data_AF-A0A218QJX6-F1
#
_entry.id   AF-A0A218QJX6-F1
#
_cell.length_a   1.000
_cell.length_b   1.000
_cell.length_c   1.000
_cell.angle_alpha   90.00
_cell.angle_beta   90.00
_cell.angle_gamma   90.00
#
_symmetry.space_group_name_H-M   'P 1'
#
loop_
_entity.id
_entity.type
_entity.pdbx_description
1 polymer ?
#
loop_
_entity_poly.entity_id
_entity_poly.type
_entity_poly.pdbx_seq_one_letter_code
_entity_poly.pdbx_strand_id
1 'polypeptide(L)'
;MGKYDNIFNSQEKSEQVLTPEEAVAAIAVVTAAADSSLEHVDAEDIAMILWEFEVFEEYSEEEISEVVDRLMVIAESEGLGTLFNTANDSLSDELILDAFAAGVLMVIDEEELIIPQGKTPLLKKLQQALDLEEEEAQEIIQEVIAAYEEAENEEYSDEDETVVVDPSLQVYESPLGNFSVSIPVDSQQGGRVQSQEGVVGFSDDYGTLLRIDYYTLTPEEEEEIESMGLEKYLQSVLIDKYVPQAISASLPDTKVEHNEYLEDIMDGAYFVLVNMPKGSTISKRENNGTATKMDAYRGLLSFFNGEFLYIVSSQRGILSDETRHSLEEETYEIKQNILAFVDTIEFT
;
A
#
# COMPACT_ATOMS: atom_id res chain seq x y z
N MET A 1 -37.58 4.03 13.75
CA MET A 1 -36.69 2.94 13.32
C MET A 1 -35.46 3.59 12.73
N GLY A 2 -34.28 3.19 13.20
CA GLY A 2 -33.02 3.49 12.54
C GLY A 2 -33.00 2.90 11.13
N LYS A 3 -32.15 3.46 10.27
CA LYS A 3 -32.06 3.14 8.83
C LYS A 3 -31.94 1.62 8.58
N TYR A 4 -31.24 0.90 9.45
CA TYR A 4 -30.93 -0.51 9.29
C TYR A 4 -31.70 -1.45 10.24
N ASP A 5 -32.69 -0.94 10.97
CA ASP A 5 -33.44 -1.75 11.95
C ASP A 5 -34.14 -2.96 11.31
N ASN A 6 -34.56 -2.85 10.03
CA ASN A 6 -35.22 -3.94 9.32
C ASN A 6 -34.27 -5.09 8.96
N ILE A 7 -32.97 -4.85 8.99
CA ILE A 7 -31.93 -5.87 8.77
C ILE A 7 -31.57 -6.48 10.12
N PHE A 8 -30.97 -5.68 11.02
CA PHE A 8 -30.34 -6.19 12.24
C PHE A 8 -31.27 -6.46 13.42
N ASN A 9 -32.54 -6.01 13.37
CA ASN A 9 -33.53 -6.35 14.40
C ASN A 9 -34.60 -7.32 13.88
N SER A 10 -34.44 -7.88 12.67
CA SER A 10 -35.31 -8.95 12.20
C SER A 10 -35.28 -10.13 13.18
N GLN A 11 -36.34 -10.93 13.22
CA GLN A 11 -36.37 -12.20 13.96
C GLN A 11 -36.63 -13.39 13.04
N GLU A 12 -36.85 -13.12 11.75
CA GLU A 12 -37.10 -14.13 10.73
C GLU A 12 -35.78 -14.78 10.32
N LYS A 13 -35.85 -16.07 9.99
CA LYS A 13 -34.72 -16.91 9.56
C LYS A 13 -35.16 -17.76 8.37
N SER A 14 -34.22 -18.04 7.49
CA SER A 14 -34.46 -18.93 6.37
C SER A 14 -34.59 -20.39 6.85
N GLU A 15 -35.30 -21.19 6.08
CA GLU A 15 -35.27 -22.65 6.25
C GLU A 15 -33.98 -23.27 5.65
N GLN A 16 -33.24 -22.49 4.85
CA GLN A 16 -31.95 -22.92 4.31
C GLN A 16 -30.89 -22.93 5.41
N VAL A 17 -30.02 -23.93 5.35
CA VAL A 17 -28.87 -24.06 6.25
C VAL A 17 -27.66 -23.48 5.53
N LEU A 18 -26.93 -22.60 6.21
CA LEU A 18 -25.66 -22.07 5.75
C LEU A 18 -24.51 -22.81 6.45
N THR A 19 -23.42 -23.03 5.76
CA THR A 19 -22.16 -23.36 6.43
C THR A 19 -21.58 -22.11 7.11
N PRO A 20 -20.62 -22.25 8.04
CA PRO A 20 -19.95 -21.10 8.63
C PRO A 20 -19.30 -20.17 7.60
N GLU A 21 -18.73 -20.72 6.53
CA GLU A 21 -18.11 -19.97 5.43
C GLU A 21 -19.18 -19.24 4.60
N GLU A 22 -20.27 -19.91 4.26
CA GLU A 22 -21.42 -19.29 3.59
C GLU A 22 -22.05 -18.17 4.44
N ALA A 23 -21.94 -18.26 5.77
CA ALA A 23 -22.39 -17.21 6.67
C ALA A 23 -21.50 -15.96 6.58
N VAL A 24 -20.19 -16.10 6.41
CA VAL A 24 -19.27 -14.97 6.11
C VAL A 24 -19.69 -14.29 4.80
N ALA A 25 -19.87 -15.07 3.73
CA ALA A 25 -20.32 -14.55 2.43
C ALA A 25 -21.69 -13.85 2.53
N ALA A 26 -22.61 -14.37 3.34
CA ALA A 26 -23.91 -13.77 3.56
C ALA A 26 -23.82 -12.40 4.25
N ILE A 27 -22.86 -12.19 5.15
CA ILE A 27 -22.62 -10.87 5.75
C ILE A 27 -22.12 -9.87 4.69
N ALA A 28 -21.26 -10.29 3.76
CA ALA A 28 -20.83 -9.45 2.64
C ALA A 28 -22.04 -9.01 1.78
N VAL A 29 -22.87 -9.96 1.33
CA VAL A 29 -24.09 -9.68 0.56
C VAL A 29 -25.04 -8.72 1.30
N VAL A 30 -25.27 -8.96 2.59
CA VAL A 30 -26.13 -8.10 3.42
C VAL A 30 -25.59 -6.68 3.47
N THR A 31 -24.27 -6.54 3.62
CA THR A 31 -23.62 -5.25 3.80
C THR A 31 -23.58 -4.46 2.49
N ALA A 32 -23.23 -5.12 1.38
CA ALA A 32 -23.26 -4.54 0.03
C ALA A 32 -24.66 -4.00 -0.31
N ALA A 33 -25.71 -4.80 -0.07
CA ALA A 33 -27.08 -4.45 -0.44
C ALA A 33 -27.77 -3.44 0.50
N ALA A 34 -27.22 -3.21 1.71
CA ALA A 34 -27.90 -2.44 2.76
C ALA A 34 -28.23 -0.99 2.38
N ASP A 35 -27.42 -0.38 1.52
CA ASP A 35 -27.61 1.01 1.06
C ASP A 35 -28.00 1.14 -0.42
N SER A 36 -27.55 0.22 -1.27
CA SER A 36 -27.68 0.30 -2.74
C SER A 36 -28.82 -0.56 -3.29
N SER A 37 -29.46 -1.41 -2.48
CA SER A 37 -30.39 -2.49 -2.88
C SER A 37 -29.73 -3.61 -3.69
N LEU A 38 -30.30 -4.82 -3.63
CA LEU A 38 -29.77 -6.01 -4.29
C LEU A 38 -29.64 -5.87 -5.81
N GLU A 39 -30.46 -5.05 -6.47
CA GLU A 39 -30.40 -4.83 -7.92
C GLU A 39 -29.07 -4.19 -8.39
N HIS A 40 -28.29 -3.62 -7.47
CA HIS A 40 -27.03 -2.93 -7.75
C HIS A 40 -25.82 -3.67 -7.15
N VAL A 41 -26.02 -4.89 -6.68
CA VAL A 41 -24.96 -5.74 -6.15
C VAL A 41 -24.57 -6.72 -7.25
N ASP A 42 -23.27 -6.79 -7.56
CA ASP A 42 -22.71 -7.80 -8.45
C ASP A 42 -22.18 -8.97 -7.61
N ALA A 43 -22.50 -10.19 -8.02
CA ALA A 43 -22.03 -11.38 -7.34
C ALA A 43 -20.52 -11.60 -7.56
N GLU A 44 -20.01 -11.22 -8.73
CA GLU A 44 -18.60 -11.38 -9.09
C GLU A 44 -17.72 -10.44 -8.26
N ASP A 45 -18.14 -9.19 -8.05
CA ASP A 45 -17.40 -8.23 -7.21
C ASP A 45 -17.26 -8.74 -5.76
N ILE A 46 -18.33 -9.31 -5.22
CA ILE A 46 -18.30 -9.91 -3.88
C ILE A 46 -17.42 -11.16 -3.88
N ALA A 47 -17.50 -12.00 -4.91
CA ALA A 47 -16.71 -13.23 -4.99
C ALA A 47 -15.21 -12.94 -5.07
N MET A 48 -14.81 -11.91 -5.81
CA MET A 48 -13.42 -11.44 -5.90
C MET A 48 -12.86 -11.05 -4.52
N ILE A 49 -13.65 -10.32 -3.74
CA ILE A 49 -13.24 -9.90 -2.39
C ILE A 49 -13.16 -11.11 -1.43
N LEU A 50 -14.14 -12.02 -1.51
CA LEU A 50 -14.17 -13.20 -0.64
C LEU A 50 -13.08 -14.22 -0.98
N TRP A 51 -12.58 -14.23 -2.22
CA TRP A 51 -11.48 -15.09 -2.66
C TRP A 51 -10.19 -14.88 -1.84
N GLU A 52 -9.98 -13.68 -1.32
CA GLU A 52 -8.78 -13.33 -0.55
C GLU A 52 -8.80 -13.83 0.90
N PHE A 53 -9.94 -14.30 1.39
CA PHE A 53 -10.07 -14.76 2.77
C PHE A 53 -9.57 -16.19 2.91
N GLU A 54 -8.77 -16.45 3.96
CA GLU A 54 -8.26 -17.80 4.28
C GLU A 54 -9.39 -18.85 4.40
N VAL A 55 -10.57 -18.43 4.85
CA VAL A 55 -11.74 -19.31 5.02
C VAL A 55 -12.26 -19.89 3.69
N PHE A 56 -11.95 -19.26 2.55
CA PHE A 56 -12.35 -19.71 1.22
C PHE A 56 -11.20 -20.36 0.42
N GLU A 57 -10.04 -20.63 1.03
CA GLU A 57 -8.89 -21.25 0.33
C GLU A 57 -9.19 -22.57 -0.39
N GLU A 58 -10.19 -23.33 0.10
CA GLU A 58 -10.59 -24.60 -0.50
C GLU A 58 -11.65 -24.46 -1.61
N TYR A 59 -12.20 -23.27 -1.81
CA TYR A 59 -13.18 -22.97 -2.85
C TYR A 59 -12.47 -22.48 -4.11
N SER A 60 -13.10 -22.67 -5.27
CA SER A 60 -12.76 -21.99 -6.52
C SER A 60 -13.58 -20.71 -6.68
N GLU A 61 -13.10 -19.75 -7.48
CA GLU A 61 -13.79 -18.46 -7.71
C GLU A 61 -15.22 -18.69 -8.23
N GLU A 62 -15.39 -19.67 -9.13
CA GLU A 62 -16.70 -20.13 -9.60
C GLU A 62 -17.60 -20.65 -8.46
N GLU A 63 -17.05 -21.40 -7.50
CA GLU A 63 -17.82 -21.91 -6.35
C GLU A 63 -18.21 -20.77 -5.38
N ILE A 64 -17.36 -19.77 -5.18
CA ILE A 64 -17.70 -18.60 -4.37
C ILE A 64 -18.82 -17.80 -5.05
N SER A 65 -18.69 -17.55 -6.36
CA SER A 65 -19.71 -16.84 -7.14
C SER A 65 -21.06 -17.58 -7.10
N GLU A 66 -21.08 -18.91 -7.23
CA GLU A 66 -22.29 -19.72 -7.06
C GLU A 66 -22.91 -19.61 -5.65
N VAL A 67 -22.07 -19.56 -4.60
CA VAL A 67 -22.53 -19.33 -3.22
C VAL A 67 -23.16 -17.94 -3.10
N VAL A 68 -22.50 -16.89 -3.57
CA VAL A 68 -22.98 -15.51 -3.50
C VAL A 68 -24.32 -15.36 -4.23
N ASP A 69 -24.44 -15.88 -5.46
CA ASP A 69 -25.67 -15.88 -6.24
C ASP A 69 -26.84 -16.51 -5.45
N ARG A 70 -26.59 -17.66 -4.83
CA ARG A 70 -27.59 -18.35 -4.02
C ARG A 70 -28.02 -17.50 -2.82
N LEU A 71 -27.09 -16.82 -2.16
CA LEU A 71 -27.37 -15.94 -1.02
C LEU A 71 -28.17 -14.70 -1.45
N MET A 72 -27.87 -14.12 -2.62
CA MET A 72 -28.65 -13.03 -3.20
C MET A 72 -30.09 -13.45 -3.50
N VAL A 73 -30.32 -14.68 -3.98
CA VAL A 73 -31.68 -15.21 -4.17
C VAL A 73 -32.44 -15.34 -2.84
N ILE A 74 -31.77 -15.75 -1.75
CA ILE A 74 -32.37 -15.76 -0.41
C ILE A 74 -32.71 -14.33 0.02
N ALA A 75 -31.79 -13.40 -0.16
CA ALA A 75 -32.00 -12.00 0.20
C ALA A 75 -33.15 -11.35 -0.57
N GLU A 76 -33.31 -11.66 -1.86
CA GLU A 76 -34.40 -11.15 -2.70
C GLU A 76 -35.76 -11.73 -2.29
N SER A 77 -35.80 -13.02 -2.00
CA SER A 77 -37.06 -13.74 -1.72
C SER A 77 -37.54 -13.62 -0.28
N GLU A 78 -36.62 -13.60 0.68
CA GLU A 78 -36.90 -13.65 2.12
C GLU A 78 -36.45 -12.38 2.87
N GLY A 79 -35.67 -11.52 2.22
CA GLY A 79 -35.21 -10.24 2.76
C GLY A 79 -33.84 -10.29 3.44
N LEU A 80 -33.12 -9.17 3.39
CA LEU A 80 -31.78 -9.02 3.96
C LEU A 80 -31.70 -9.33 5.46
N GLY A 81 -32.72 -8.96 6.24
CA GLY A 81 -32.74 -9.27 7.67
C GLY A 81 -32.87 -10.76 7.96
N THR A 82 -33.57 -11.50 7.10
CA THR A 82 -33.69 -12.96 7.19
C THR A 82 -32.37 -13.64 6.85
N LEU A 83 -31.71 -13.19 5.78
CA LEU A 83 -30.36 -13.66 5.42
C LEU A 83 -29.36 -13.39 6.54
N PHE A 84 -29.31 -12.15 7.05
CA PHE A 84 -28.43 -11.76 8.15
C PHE A 84 -28.61 -12.66 9.38
N ASN A 85 -29.85 -12.87 9.83
CA ASN A 85 -30.11 -13.70 11.01
C ASN A 85 -29.75 -15.17 10.80
N THR A 86 -29.90 -15.67 9.58
CA THR A 86 -29.53 -17.05 9.23
C THR A 86 -28.01 -17.21 9.25
N ALA A 87 -27.29 -16.21 8.74
CA ALA A 87 -25.84 -16.14 8.80
C ALA A 87 -25.33 -16.04 10.24
N ASN A 88 -25.87 -15.10 11.03
CA ASN A 88 -25.46 -14.87 12.41
C ASN A 88 -25.65 -16.11 13.31
N ASP A 89 -26.64 -16.95 13.02
CA ASP A 89 -26.85 -18.22 13.71
C ASP A 89 -25.89 -19.34 13.28
N SER A 90 -25.36 -19.23 12.06
CA SER A 90 -24.52 -20.26 11.43
C SER A 90 -23.02 -19.95 11.55
N LEU A 91 -22.66 -18.70 11.88
CA LEU A 91 -21.29 -18.29 12.18
C LEU A 91 -20.74 -19.04 13.39
N SER A 92 -19.53 -19.56 13.26
CA SER A 92 -18.73 -20.04 14.38
C SER A 92 -18.04 -18.86 15.06
N ASP A 93 -17.72 -19.01 16.35
CA ASP A 93 -16.99 -17.99 17.13
C ASP A 93 -15.66 -17.57 16.46
N GLU A 94 -15.02 -18.50 15.74
CA GLU A 94 -13.74 -18.28 15.04
C GLU A 94 -13.89 -17.38 13.80
N LEU A 95 -15.06 -17.36 13.16
CA LEU A 95 -15.31 -16.63 11.91
C LEU A 95 -16.07 -15.31 12.10
N ILE A 96 -16.36 -14.91 13.34
CA ILE A 96 -17.06 -13.64 13.60
C ILE A 96 -16.21 -12.45 13.13
N LEU A 97 -14.89 -12.52 13.33
CA LEU A 97 -13.96 -11.48 12.88
C LEU A 97 -13.89 -11.43 11.35
N ASP A 98 -13.79 -12.59 10.68
CA ASP A 98 -13.82 -12.68 9.21
C ASP A 98 -15.13 -12.14 8.63
N ALA A 99 -16.26 -12.48 9.23
CA ALA A 99 -17.57 -11.96 8.83
C ALA A 99 -17.65 -10.43 8.94
N PHE A 100 -17.06 -9.86 10.00
CA PHE A 100 -16.99 -8.42 10.15
C PHE A 100 -16.04 -7.78 9.13
N ALA A 101 -14.86 -8.36 8.91
CA ALA A 101 -13.89 -7.92 7.91
C ALA A 101 -14.51 -7.90 6.50
N ALA A 102 -15.23 -8.97 6.12
CA ALA A 102 -15.95 -9.03 4.85
C ALA A 102 -16.97 -7.89 4.73
N GLY A 103 -17.70 -7.57 5.81
CA GLY A 103 -18.60 -6.41 5.83
C GLY A 103 -17.88 -5.06 5.72
N VAL A 104 -16.69 -4.92 6.32
CA VAL A 104 -15.87 -3.70 6.20
C VAL A 104 -15.42 -3.48 4.76
N LEU A 105 -14.95 -4.53 4.08
CA LEU A 105 -14.51 -4.48 2.68
C LEU A 105 -15.63 -4.00 1.74
N MET A 106 -16.88 -4.40 1.99
CA MET A 106 -18.03 -3.95 1.18
C MET A 106 -18.33 -2.45 1.28
N VAL A 107 -17.71 -1.71 2.20
CA VAL A 107 -18.01 -0.30 2.44
C VAL A 107 -16.82 0.64 2.39
N ILE A 108 -15.60 0.10 2.27
CA ILE A 108 -14.41 0.93 2.08
C ILE A 108 -14.53 1.63 0.72
N ASP A 109 -14.05 2.87 0.69
CA ASP A 109 -13.77 3.57 -0.55
C ASP A 109 -12.38 3.14 -1.02
N GLU A 110 -12.31 2.37 -2.10
CA GLU A 110 -11.05 1.81 -2.60
C GLU A 110 -10.05 2.89 -3.01
N GLU A 111 -10.50 4.07 -3.48
CA GLU A 111 -9.58 5.15 -3.91
C GLU A 111 -9.00 5.93 -2.73
N GLU A 112 -9.78 6.13 -1.67
CA GLU A 112 -9.39 6.96 -0.52
C GLU A 112 -8.99 6.13 0.71
N LEU A 113 -9.13 4.80 0.64
CA LEU A 113 -8.87 3.82 1.71
C LEU A 113 -9.49 4.19 3.06
N ILE A 114 -10.67 4.82 3.02
CA ILE A 114 -11.44 5.22 4.19
C ILE A 114 -12.85 4.67 4.12
N ILE A 115 -13.45 4.45 5.29
CA ILE A 115 -14.89 4.20 5.38
C ILE A 115 -15.63 5.54 5.23
N PRO A 116 -16.47 5.73 4.20
CA PRO A 116 -17.24 6.96 4.06
C PRO A 116 -18.12 7.21 5.27
N GLN A 117 -18.23 8.47 5.73
CA GLN A 117 -19.03 8.82 6.92
C GLN A 117 -20.49 8.37 6.84
N GLY A 118 -21.04 8.25 5.63
CA GLY A 118 -22.39 7.73 5.40
C GLY A 118 -22.56 6.25 5.72
N LYS A 119 -21.47 5.48 5.68
CA LYS A 119 -21.40 4.02 5.89
C LYS A 119 -21.09 3.63 7.33
N THR A 120 -20.45 4.50 8.11
CA THR A 120 -20.13 4.23 9.53
C THR A 120 -21.33 3.74 10.37
N PRO A 121 -22.56 4.28 10.21
CA PRO A 121 -23.72 3.78 10.96
C PRO A 121 -24.14 2.35 10.62
N LEU A 122 -23.83 1.87 9.40
CA LEU A 122 -24.06 0.49 8.98
C LEU A 122 -23.11 -0.45 9.71
N LEU A 123 -21.81 -0.16 9.66
CA LEU A 123 -20.78 -0.96 10.33
C LEU A 123 -20.98 -1.00 11.84
N LYS A 124 -21.36 0.13 12.47
CA LYS A 124 -21.68 0.14 13.90
C LYS A 124 -22.88 -0.75 14.24
N LYS A 125 -23.82 -0.92 13.31
CA LYS A 125 -24.95 -1.84 13.50
C LYS A 125 -24.56 -3.29 13.27
N LEU A 126 -23.72 -3.56 12.27
CA LEU A 126 -23.15 -4.88 12.03
C LEU A 126 -22.33 -5.35 13.24
N GLN A 127 -21.39 -4.52 13.72
CA GLN A 127 -20.58 -4.74 14.92
C GLN A 127 -21.44 -5.09 16.15
N GLN A 128 -22.51 -4.33 16.40
CA GLN A 128 -23.45 -4.60 17.50
C GLN A 128 -24.21 -5.92 17.33
N ALA A 129 -24.54 -6.29 16.10
CA ALA A 129 -25.33 -7.47 15.81
C ALA A 129 -24.49 -8.75 15.86
N LEU A 130 -23.20 -8.65 15.54
CA LEU A 130 -22.19 -9.71 15.69
C LEU A 130 -21.63 -9.82 17.12
N ASP A 131 -22.10 -8.99 18.06
CA ASP A 131 -21.65 -8.95 19.47
C ASP A 131 -20.15 -8.72 19.66
N LEU A 132 -19.51 -7.97 18.75
CA LEU A 132 -18.10 -7.63 18.80
C LEU A 132 -17.81 -6.47 19.76
N GLU A 133 -16.68 -6.51 20.46
CA GLU A 133 -16.25 -5.35 21.25
C GLU A 133 -15.82 -4.19 20.32
N GLU A 134 -15.98 -2.94 20.78
CA GLU A 134 -15.64 -1.77 19.95
C GLU A 134 -14.12 -1.71 19.65
N GLU A 135 -13.28 -2.24 20.54
CA GLU A 135 -11.83 -2.33 20.34
C GLU A 135 -11.49 -3.35 19.25
N GLU A 136 -12.07 -4.56 19.29
CA GLU A 136 -11.88 -5.60 18.27
C GLU A 136 -12.36 -5.13 16.89
N ALA A 137 -13.53 -4.51 16.82
CA ALA A 137 -14.03 -3.99 15.55
C ALA A 137 -13.15 -2.86 14.99
N GLN A 138 -12.55 -2.02 15.84
CA GLN A 138 -11.60 -0.99 15.41
C GLN A 138 -10.28 -1.57 14.94
N GLU A 139 -9.83 -2.67 15.54
CA GLU A 139 -8.63 -3.40 15.12
C GLU A 139 -8.83 -4.00 13.73
N ILE A 140 -9.94 -4.73 13.50
CA ILE A 140 -10.26 -5.30 12.18
C ILE A 140 -10.37 -4.22 11.10
N ILE A 141 -11.03 -3.09 11.39
CA ILE A 141 -11.11 -1.98 10.42
C ILE A 141 -9.72 -1.47 10.05
N GLN A 142 -8.80 -1.35 11.02
CA GLN A 142 -7.44 -0.91 10.77
C GLN A 142 -6.64 -1.95 10.00
N GLU A 143 -6.79 -3.24 10.31
CA GLU A 143 -6.11 -4.32 9.60
C GLU A 143 -6.56 -4.39 8.14
N VAL A 144 -7.85 -4.30 7.86
CA VAL A 144 -8.38 -4.29 6.49
C VAL A 144 -7.86 -3.10 5.70
N ILE A 145 -7.89 -1.88 6.28
CA ILE A 145 -7.35 -0.69 5.62
C ILE A 145 -5.84 -0.83 5.40
N ALA A 146 -5.11 -1.32 6.39
CA ALA A 146 -3.67 -1.54 6.28
C ALA A 146 -3.31 -2.59 5.23
N ALA A 147 -4.13 -3.63 5.05
CA ALA A 147 -3.96 -4.62 4.00
C ALA A 147 -4.15 -4.00 2.60
N TYR A 148 -5.12 -3.10 2.43
CA TYR A 148 -5.25 -2.33 1.18
C TYR A 148 -4.11 -1.32 1.00
N GLU A 149 -3.66 -0.65 2.07
CA GLU A 149 -2.49 0.23 1.98
C GLU A 149 -1.23 -0.57 1.63
N GLU A 150 -1.07 -1.79 2.16
CA GLU A 150 0.03 -2.69 1.83
C GLU A 150 -0.12 -3.23 0.40
N ALA A 151 -1.33 -3.61 -0.01
CA ALA A 151 -1.66 -4.05 -1.37
C ALA A 151 -1.51 -2.93 -2.40
N GLU A 152 -1.88 -1.67 -2.14
CA GLU A 152 -1.62 -0.51 -3.02
C GLU A 152 -0.16 -0.10 -3.00
N ASN A 153 0.53 -0.18 -1.85
CA ASN A 153 1.99 -0.03 -1.82
C ASN A 153 2.68 -1.19 -2.58
N GLU A 154 2.03 -2.36 -2.64
CA GLU A 154 2.35 -3.50 -3.50
C GLU A 154 1.79 -3.31 -4.92
N GLU A 155 0.83 -2.43 -5.22
CA GLU A 155 0.27 -2.16 -6.56
C GLU A 155 1.03 -1.03 -7.28
N TYR A 156 1.81 -0.25 -6.52
CA TYR A 156 3.03 0.41 -7.01
C TYR A 156 4.23 -0.57 -7.13
N SER A 157 4.01 -1.88 -6.89
CA SER A 157 5.03 -2.95 -6.84
C SER A 157 4.67 -4.25 -7.60
N ASP A 158 3.46 -4.43 -8.14
CA ASP A 158 3.00 -5.68 -8.76
C ASP A 158 2.09 -5.42 -9.97
N GLU A 159 2.68 -4.91 -11.05
CA GLU A 159 2.38 -5.40 -12.40
C GLU A 159 3.66 -5.58 -13.24
N ASP A 160 4.80 -5.86 -12.59
CA ASP A 160 5.97 -6.45 -13.25
C ASP A 160 6.75 -7.28 -12.21
N GLU A 161 6.89 -8.58 -12.45
CA GLU A 161 7.57 -9.56 -11.59
C GLU A 161 8.77 -8.95 -10.84
N THR A 162 8.65 -8.69 -9.53
CA THR A 162 9.79 -8.27 -8.71
C THR A 162 10.82 -9.41 -8.67
N VAL A 163 11.90 -9.26 -9.43
CA VAL A 163 12.96 -10.25 -9.50
C VAL A 163 13.90 -10.05 -8.31
N VAL A 164 13.94 -11.02 -7.40
CA VAL A 164 15.01 -11.13 -6.40
C VAL A 164 16.29 -11.49 -7.14
N VAL A 165 17.17 -10.49 -7.30
CA VAL A 165 18.45 -10.68 -7.98
C VAL A 165 19.40 -11.39 -7.04
N ASP A 166 20.06 -12.45 -7.53
CA ASP A 166 21.06 -13.21 -6.74
C ASP A 166 22.16 -12.24 -6.26
N PRO A 167 22.26 -11.99 -4.94
CA PRO A 167 23.20 -11.01 -4.42
C PRO A 167 24.65 -11.53 -4.39
N SER A 168 24.93 -12.70 -4.96
CA SER A 168 26.28 -13.14 -5.33
C SER A 168 26.79 -12.53 -6.65
N LEU A 169 25.90 -11.91 -7.43
CA LEU A 169 26.29 -11.08 -8.56
C LEU A 169 27.07 -9.86 -8.07
N GLN A 170 28.08 -9.44 -8.82
CA GLN A 170 28.86 -8.23 -8.50
C GLN A 170 28.26 -6.97 -9.13
N VAL A 171 27.50 -7.15 -10.21
CA VAL A 171 26.96 -6.09 -11.03
C VAL A 171 25.49 -6.42 -11.34
N TYR A 172 24.64 -5.41 -11.21
CA TYR A 172 23.27 -5.43 -11.69
C TYR A 172 23.23 -4.79 -13.09
N GLU A 173 22.52 -5.42 -14.02
CA GLU A 173 22.24 -4.89 -15.35
C GLU A 173 20.75 -4.57 -15.45
N SER A 174 20.40 -3.35 -15.87
CA SER A 174 19.01 -2.95 -16.08
C SER A 174 18.34 -3.76 -17.20
N PRO A 175 17.04 -4.13 -17.06
CA PRO A 175 16.29 -4.83 -18.09
C PRO A 175 16.30 -4.13 -19.46
N LEU A 176 16.25 -2.79 -19.47
CA LEU A 176 16.27 -1.97 -20.70
C LEU A 176 17.70 -1.75 -21.24
N GLY A 177 18.73 -2.22 -20.53
CA GLY A 177 20.13 -2.05 -20.91
C GLY A 177 20.62 -0.60 -20.91
N ASN A 178 19.90 0.30 -20.23
CA ASN A 178 20.21 1.73 -20.14
C ASN A 178 21.28 2.04 -19.08
N PHE A 179 21.47 1.15 -18.10
CA PHE A 179 22.59 1.22 -17.16
C PHE A 179 22.99 -0.13 -16.58
N SER A 180 24.18 -0.16 -15.97
CA SER A 180 24.61 -1.19 -15.03
C SER A 180 25.21 -0.56 -13.78
N VAL A 181 25.20 -1.25 -12.65
CA VAL A 181 25.75 -0.73 -11.38
C VAL A 181 26.37 -1.84 -10.55
N SER A 182 27.48 -1.54 -9.89
CA SER A 182 28.05 -2.46 -8.91
C SER A 182 27.10 -2.61 -7.72
N ILE A 183 26.77 -3.83 -7.33
CA ILE A 183 25.81 -4.07 -6.23
C ILE A 183 26.41 -3.51 -4.93
N PRO A 184 25.79 -2.50 -4.28
CA PRO A 184 26.37 -1.78 -3.15
C PRO A 184 26.16 -2.49 -1.80
N VAL A 185 25.47 -3.64 -1.80
CA VAL A 185 25.09 -4.39 -0.60
C VAL A 185 25.69 -5.81 -0.61
N ASP A 186 25.96 -6.35 0.57
CA ASP A 186 26.58 -7.68 0.74
C ASP A 186 25.55 -8.70 1.22
N SER A 187 25.32 -9.75 0.43
CA SER A 187 24.44 -10.87 0.77
C SER A 187 24.76 -11.53 2.11
N GLN A 188 26.03 -11.60 2.51
CA GLN A 188 26.44 -12.18 3.79
C GLN A 188 26.07 -11.31 5.00
N GLN A 189 25.73 -10.05 4.74
CA GLN A 189 25.35 -9.04 5.72
C GLN A 189 23.86 -8.67 5.62
N GLY A 190 23.05 -9.54 5.01
CA GLY A 190 21.60 -9.31 4.86
C GLY A 190 21.24 -8.43 3.67
N GLY A 191 22.17 -8.19 2.74
CA GLY A 191 21.95 -7.42 1.53
C GLY A 191 20.91 -8.07 0.61
N ARG A 192 19.94 -7.29 0.17
CA ARG A 192 18.86 -7.66 -0.74
C ARG A 192 18.85 -6.74 -1.95
N VAL A 193 18.58 -7.31 -3.12
CA VAL A 193 18.40 -6.58 -4.37
C VAL A 193 17.04 -6.94 -4.93
N GLN A 194 16.20 -5.92 -5.09
CA GLN A 194 14.85 -6.04 -5.63
C GLN A 194 14.78 -5.20 -6.90
N SER A 195 14.33 -5.79 -7.99
CA SER A 195 14.27 -5.13 -9.30
C SER A 195 12.96 -5.44 -9.99
N GLN A 196 12.40 -4.44 -10.65
CA GLN A 196 11.31 -4.55 -11.61
C GLN A 196 11.60 -3.60 -12.79
N GLU A 197 10.76 -3.59 -13.82
CA GLU A 197 10.91 -2.61 -14.89
C GLU A 197 10.78 -1.19 -14.32
N GLY A 198 11.68 -0.27 -14.72
CA GLY A 198 11.68 1.11 -14.24
C GLY A 198 12.28 1.34 -12.85
N VAL A 199 12.57 0.30 -12.04
CA VAL A 199 13.21 0.53 -10.72
C VAL A 199 14.07 -0.64 -10.22
N VAL A 200 15.15 -0.30 -9.49
CA VAL A 200 15.93 -1.24 -8.69
C VAL A 200 16.24 -0.66 -7.31
N GLY A 201 16.06 -1.48 -6.27
CA GLY A 201 16.35 -1.19 -4.88
C GLY A 201 17.43 -2.11 -4.30
N PHE A 202 18.29 -1.53 -3.48
CA PHE A 202 19.34 -2.21 -2.72
C PHE A 202 19.14 -1.89 -1.24
N SER A 203 18.93 -2.92 -0.42
CA SER A 203 18.71 -2.75 1.02
C SER A 203 19.53 -3.74 1.84
N ASP A 204 19.70 -3.45 3.13
CA ASP A 204 20.33 -4.37 4.08
C ASP A 204 19.66 -4.33 5.46
N ASP A 205 20.08 -5.23 6.35
CA ASP A 205 19.55 -5.30 7.72
C ASP A 205 20.12 -4.20 8.64
N TYR A 206 20.99 -3.32 8.13
CA TYR A 206 21.55 -2.16 8.85
C TYR A 206 20.84 -0.85 8.51
N GLY A 207 19.78 -0.91 7.70
CA GLY A 207 18.93 0.22 7.36
C GLY A 207 19.40 1.01 6.15
N THR A 208 20.38 0.50 5.40
CA THR A 208 20.70 1.05 4.08
C THR A 208 19.50 0.82 3.16
N LEU A 209 19.13 1.87 2.44
CA LEU A 209 18.23 1.77 1.30
C LEU A 209 18.73 2.71 0.21
N LEU A 210 19.21 2.14 -0.88
CA LEU A 210 19.55 2.83 -2.13
C LEU A 210 18.56 2.40 -3.19
N ARG A 211 18.07 3.33 -4.01
CA ARG A 211 17.11 3.02 -5.08
C ARG A 211 17.39 3.87 -6.30
N ILE A 212 17.22 3.27 -7.48
CA ILE A 212 17.32 3.92 -8.79
C ILE A 212 15.99 3.69 -9.49
N ASP A 213 15.23 4.76 -9.68
CA ASP A 213 14.05 4.80 -10.53
C ASP A 213 14.47 5.42 -11.88
N TYR A 214 13.94 4.91 -12.98
CA TYR A 214 14.27 5.37 -14.33
C TYR A 214 13.06 5.32 -15.26
N TYR A 215 12.87 6.38 -16.03
CA TYR A 215 11.72 6.55 -16.93
C TYR A 215 12.20 7.01 -18.30
N THR A 216 11.59 6.49 -19.36
CA THR A 216 11.80 7.01 -20.72
C THR A 216 11.09 8.35 -20.87
N LEU A 217 11.79 9.35 -21.40
CA LEU A 217 11.22 10.65 -21.66
C LEU A 217 10.13 10.57 -22.75
N THR A 218 8.97 11.15 -22.47
CA THR A 218 7.88 11.27 -23.44
C THR A 218 7.96 12.59 -24.22
N PRO A 219 7.38 12.67 -25.43
CA PRO A 219 7.36 13.92 -26.20
C PRO A 219 6.67 15.08 -25.47
N GLU A 220 5.69 14.81 -24.61
CA GLU A 220 5.01 15.83 -23.81
C GLU A 220 5.95 16.44 -22.77
N GLU A 221 6.76 15.61 -22.12
CA GLU A 221 7.76 16.06 -21.15
C GLU A 221 8.90 16.84 -21.83
N GLU A 222 9.29 16.49 -23.05
CA GLU A 222 10.22 17.30 -23.85
C GLU A 222 9.68 18.73 -24.07
N GLU A 223 8.41 18.85 -24.45
CA GLU A 223 7.75 20.15 -24.63
C GLU A 223 7.65 20.94 -23.31
N GLU A 224 7.41 20.25 -22.19
CA GLU A 224 7.44 20.87 -20.86
C GLU A 224 8.83 21.43 -20.53
N ILE A 225 9.89 20.64 -20.73
CA ILE A 225 11.28 21.05 -20.49
C ILE A 225 11.64 22.28 -21.34
N GLU A 226 11.29 22.27 -22.64
CA GLU A 226 11.52 23.43 -23.52
C GLU A 226 10.78 24.69 -23.05
N SER A 227 9.58 24.51 -22.48
CA SER A 227 8.71 25.60 -22.03
C SER A 227 9.14 26.20 -20.68
N MET A 228 9.40 25.36 -19.67
CA MET A 228 9.68 25.83 -18.30
C MET A 228 11.16 25.82 -17.91
N GLY A 229 12.00 25.10 -18.66
CA GLY A 229 13.42 24.91 -18.40
C GLY A 229 13.69 23.71 -17.49
N LEU A 230 14.88 23.11 -17.67
CA LEU A 230 15.31 21.87 -17.01
C LEU A 230 15.21 21.93 -15.48
N GLU A 231 15.74 22.98 -14.85
CA GLU A 231 15.72 23.13 -13.38
C GLU A 231 14.30 23.05 -12.82
N LYS A 232 13.35 23.79 -13.42
CA LYS A 232 11.96 23.80 -12.96
C LYS A 232 11.25 22.48 -13.23
N TYR A 233 11.57 21.85 -14.35
CA TYR A 233 11.03 20.54 -14.67
C TYR A 233 11.47 19.50 -13.64
N LEU A 234 12.78 19.37 -13.38
CA LEU A 234 13.32 18.44 -12.40
C LEU A 234 12.83 18.74 -10.98
N GLN A 235 12.68 20.02 -10.63
CA GLN A 235 12.05 20.44 -9.38
C GLN A 235 10.62 19.91 -9.27
N SER A 236 9.80 20.09 -10.31
CA SER A 236 8.39 19.67 -10.30
C SER A 236 8.27 18.14 -10.24
N VAL A 237 9.11 17.43 -10.99
CA VAL A 237 9.23 15.97 -10.91
C VAL A 237 9.44 15.52 -9.47
N LEU A 238 10.41 16.08 -8.76
CA LEU A 238 10.70 15.63 -7.39
C LEU A 238 9.69 16.13 -6.36
N ILE A 239 9.40 17.42 -6.33
CA ILE A 239 8.64 18.06 -5.25
C ILE A 239 7.13 17.92 -5.45
N ASP A 240 6.64 18.07 -6.67
CA ASP A 240 5.20 18.13 -6.95
C ASP A 240 4.62 16.75 -7.33
N LYS A 241 5.44 15.85 -7.89
CA LYS A 241 5.01 14.50 -8.33
C LYS A 241 5.56 13.40 -7.42
N TYR A 242 6.88 13.19 -7.44
CA TYR A 242 7.52 12.04 -6.81
C TYR A 242 7.40 12.00 -5.28
N VAL A 243 7.71 13.09 -4.56
CA VAL A 243 7.62 13.10 -3.09
C VAL A 243 6.18 12.89 -2.59
N PRO A 244 5.16 13.55 -3.15
CA PRO A 244 3.77 13.26 -2.80
C PRO A 244 3.39 11.80 -3.03
N GLN A 245 3.67 11.27 -4.22
CA GLN A 245 3.27 9.92 -4.63
C GLN A 245 4.05 8.82 -3.92
N ALA A 246 5.38 8.89 -3.94
CA ALA A 246 6.24 7.79 -3.47
C ALA A 246 6.61 7.87 -1.98
N ILE A 247 6.27 8.96 -1.28
CA ILE A 247 6.65 9.14 0.14
C ILE A 247 5.48 9.66 0.99
N SER A 248 4.84 10.75 0.58
CA SER A 248 3.87 11.44 1.46
C SER A 248 2.54 10.70 1.56
N ALA A 249 2.18 9.89 0.57
CA ALA A 249 1.02 9.00 0.60
C ALA A 249 1.03 8.08 1.84
N SER A 250 2.17 7.43 2.11
CA SER A 250 2.34 6.53 3.28
C SER A 250 2.87 7.22 4.53
N LEU A 251 3.37 8.47 4.42
CA LEU A 251 3.95 9.25 5.52
C LEU A 251 3.48 10.71 5.45
N PRO A 252 2.27 11.04 5.92
CA PRO A 252 1.66 12.36 5.73
C PRO A 252 2.41 13.50 6.45
N ASP A 253 3.18 13.19 7.49
CA ASP A 253 4.03 14.16 8.22
C ASP A 253 5.37 14.44 7.53
N THR A 254 5.56 13.94 6.30
CA THR A 254 6.76 14.15 5.50
C THR A 254 6.95 15.61 5.12
N LYS A 255 8.20 16.07 5.13
CA LYS A 255 8.53 17.45 4.78
C LYS A 255 9.81 17.56 3.98
N VAL A 256 9.78 18.35 2.90
CA VAL A 256 10.98 18.79 2.20
C VAL A 256 11.72 19.80 3.06
N GLU A 257 12.91 19.42 3.54
CA GLU A 257 13.74 20.27 4.40
C GLU A 257 14.80 21.04 3.61
N HIS A 258 15.26 20.50 2.48
CA HIS A 258 16.23 21.14 1.60
C HIS A 258 15.96 20.81 0.14
N ASN A 259 16.30 21.72 -0.76
CA ASN A 259 16.37 21.46 -2.20
C ASN A 259 17.35 22.44 -2.87
N GLU A 260 18.00 21.98 -3.93
CA GLU A 260 18.95 22.77 -4.70
C GLU A 260 19.11 22.22 -6.11
N TYR A 261 19.41 23.10 -7.07
CA TYR A 261 19.83 22.73 -8.41
C TYR A 261 21.36 22.66 -8.49
N LEU A 262 21.86 21.59 -9.10
CA LEU A 262 23.27 21.25 -9.24
C LEU A 262 23.64 21.32 -10.73
N GLU A 263 23.98 22.51 -11.21
CA GLU A 263 24.27 22.78 -12.63
C GLU A 263 25.45 21.95 -13.18
N ASP A 264 26.47 21.70 -12.36
CA ASP A 264 27.70 21.01 -12.75
C ASP A 264 27.61 19.47 -12.63
N ILE A 265 26.48 18.92 -12.18
CA ILE A 265 26.29 17.48 -11.95
C ILE A 265 25.37 16.92 -13.03
N MET A 266 25.83 15.90 -13.78
CA MET A 266 25.04 15.19 -14.79
C MET A 266 24.36 16.12 -15.82
N ASP A 267 25.06 17.18 -16.27
CA ASP A 267 24.54 18.22 -17.16
C ASP A 267 23.27 18.94 -16.63
N GLY A 268 23.07 18.91 -15.31
CA GLY A 268 21.95 19.51 -14.59
C GLY A 268 21.19 18.48 -13.78
N ALA A 269 21.35 18.52 -12.46
CA ALA A 269 20.63 17.66 -11.53
C ALA A 269 19.84 18.48 -10.49
N TYR A 270 18.76 17.93 -9.95
CA TYR A 270 18.00 18.55 -8.87
C TYR A 270 18.02 17.65 -7.64
N PHE A 271 18.42 18.20 -6.50
CA PHE A 271 18.52 17.47 -5.25
C PHE A 271 17.42 17.92 -4.27
N VAL A 272 16.84 16.96 -3.56
CA VAL A 272 15.85 17.19 -2.49
C VAL A 272 16.21 16.35 -1.28
N LEU A 273 16.17 16.97 -0.09
CA LEU A 273 16.21 16.26 1.19
C LEU A 273 14.82 16.28 1.83
N VAL A 274 14.34 15.08 2.14
CA VAL A 274 13.02 14.84 2.71
C VAL A 274 13.19 14.30 4.13
N ASN A 275 12.56 14.94 5.10
CA ASN A 275 12.37 14.41 6.46
C ASN A 275 11.16 13.48 6.47
N MET A 276 11.34 12.27 6.97
CA MET A 276 10.35 11.20 7.01
C MET A 276 10.18 10.72 8.46
N PRO A 277 9.34 11.39 9.27
CA PRO A 277 9.04 10.96 10.63
C PRO A 277 8.48 9.54 10.63
N LYS A 278 9.04 8.65 11.46
CA LYS A 278 8.70 7.20 11.47
C LYS A 278 8.80 6.51 10.09
N GLY A 279 9.54 7.07 9.14
CA GLY A 279 9.70 6.53 7.78
C GLY A 279 10.90 5.61 7.58
N SER A 280 11.63 5.27 8.65
CA SER A 280 12.79 4.38 8.56
C SER A 280 12.39 2.94 8.20
N THR A 281 13.27 2.27 7.46
CA THR A 281 13.22 0.82 7.19
C THR A 281 13.50 -0.01 8.45
N ILE A 282 14.02 0.61 9.51
CA ILE A 282 14.27 -0.04 10.80
C ILE A 282 13.19 0.34 11.82
N SER A 283 12.65 -0.68 12.50
CA SER A 283 11.78 -0.53 13.66
C SER A 283 12.51 -0.83 14.98
N LYS A 284 12.10 -0.13 16.04
CA LYS A 284 12.57 -0.38 17.41
C LYS A 284 11.50 -1.13 18.20
N ARG A 285 11.86 -2.25 18.81
CA ARG A 285 11.01 -2.87 19.83
C ARG A 285 11.17 -2.14 21.17
N GLU A 286 10.08 -1.56 21.64
CA GLU A 286 10.00 -0.99 22.98
C GLU A 286 9.91 -2.10 24.04
N ASN A 287 10.14 -1.75 25.32
CA ASN A 287 10.13 -2.71 26.44
C ASN A 287 8.78 -3.42 26.65
N ASN A 288 7.71 -2.91 26.03
CA ASN A 288 6.36 -3.48 26.01
C ASN A 288 6.13 -4.44 24.82
N GLY A 289 7.10 -4.61 23.92
CA GLY A 289 6.99 -5.47 22.74
C GLY A 289 6.51 -4.77 21.46
N THR A 290 6.03 -3.53 21.54
CA THR A 290 5.55 -2.75 20.38
C THR A 290 6.73 -2.29 19.52
N ALA A 291 6.66 -2.53 18.20
CA ALA A 291 7.66 -2.07 17.24
C ALA A 291 7.28 -0.69 16.69
N THR A 292 8.10 0.33 16.94
CA THR A 292 7.88 1.69 16.42
C THR A 292 8.92 1.97 15.32
N LYS A 293 8.48 2.33 14.11
CA LYS A 293 9.40 2.79 13.04
C LYS A 293 10.12 4.06 13.48
N MET A 294 11.41 4.17 13.16
CA MET A 294 12.23 5.33 13.51
C MET A 294 12.10 6.47 12.48
N ASP A 295 12.49 7.68 12.85
CA ASP A 295 12.60 8.80 11.90
C ASP A 295 13.72 8.53 10.88
N ALA A 296 13.58 9.07 9.68
CA ALA A 296 14.59 8.98 8.64
C ALA A 296 14.70 10.27 7.83
N TYR A 297 15.84 10.47 7.19
CA TYR A 297 15.97 11.36 6.05
C TYR A 297 16.11 10.55 4.77
N ARG A 298 15.54 11.06 3.68
CA ARG A 298 15.75 10.53 2.34
C ARG A 298 16.21 11.63 1.41
N GLY A 299 17.36 11.42 0.79
CA GLY A 299 17.83 12.25 -0.30
C GLY A 299 17.32 11.71 -1.62
N LEU A 300 16.96 12.60 -2.53
CA LEU A 300 16.54 12.31 -3.89
C LEU A 300 17.39 13.17 -4.83
N LEU A 301 17.94 12.57 -5.89
CA LEU A 301 18.65 13.27 -6.94
C LEU A 301 18.03 12.89 -8.29
N SER A 302 17.46 13.87 -8.99
CA SER A 302 16.95 13.68 -10.34
C SER A 302 17.87 14.30 -11.39
N PHE A 303 18.06 13.60 -12.51
CA PHE A 303 18.86 14.06 -13.64
C PHE A 303 18.52 13.27 -14.91
N PHE A 304 18.91 13.79 -16.06
CA PHE A 304 18.81 13.08 -17.32
C PHE A 304 20.12 12.39 -17.70
N ASN A 305 20.03 11.23 -18.32
CA ASN A 305 21.12 10.65 -19.08
C ASN A 305 20.55 9.98 -20.33
N GLY A 306 20.95 10.46 -21.51
CA GLY A 306 20.32 10.05 -22.78
C GLY A 306 18.84 10.44 -22.81
N GLU A 307 17.99 9.48 -23.16
CA GLU A 307 16.52 9.63 -23.22
C GLU A 307 15.83 9.23 -21.90
N PHE A 308 16.61 8.98 -20.83
CA PHE A 308 16.08 8.53 -19.55
C PHE A 308 16.19 9.60 -18.48
N LEU A 309 15.10 9.78 -17.74
CA LEU A 309 15.08 10.48 -16.46
C LEU A 309 15.40 9.48 -15.35
N TYR A 310 16.38 9.79 -14.52
CA TYR A 310 16.73 9.00 -13.36
C TYR A 310 16.35 9.73 -12.08
N ILE A 311 15.90 8.98 -11.07
CA ILE A 311 15.76 9.44 -9.69
C ILE A 311 16.54 8.46 -8.81
N VAL A 312 17.66 8.92 -8.27
CA VAL A 312 18.50 8.12 -7.37
C VAL A 312 18.28 8.58 -5.95
N SER A 313 17.99 7.64 -5.06
CA SER A 313 17.68 7.94 -3.66
C SER A 313 18.54 7.16 -2.68
N SER A 314 18.79 7.79 -1.53
CA SER A 314 19.44 7.16 -0.37
C SER A 314 18.67 7.54 0.89
N GLN A 315 18.37 6.54 1.72
CA GLN A 315 17.77 6.75 3.02
C GLN A 315 18.81 6.58 4.14
N ARG A 316 18.68 7.41 5.16
CA ARG A 316 19.37 7.26 6.44
C ARG A 316 18.34 7.27 7.58
N GLY A 317 18.25 6.18 8.32
CA GLY A 317 17.50 6.14 9.58
C GLY A 317 18.23 6.86 10.71
N ILE A 318 17.49 7.54 11.59
CA ILE A 318 18.02 8.21 12.77
C ILE A 318 17.83 7.30 13.98
N LEU A 319 18.93 6.77 14.53
CA LEU A 319 18.87 5.90 15.70
C LEU A 319 18.54 6.69 16.98
N SER A 320 17.87 6.06 17.95
CA SER A 320 17.37 6.74 19.15
C SER A 320 18.46 7.31 20.06
N ASP A 321 19.67 6.76 19.98
CA ASP A 321 20.85 7.13 20.76
C ASP A 321 21.86 7.97 19.98
N GLU A 322 21.58 8.25 18.71
CA GLU A 322 22.43 9.07 17.85
C GLU A 322 22.17 10.56 18.12
N THR A 323 23.25 11.34 18.19
CA THR A 323 23.13 12.80 18.29
C THR A 323 22.76 13.30 16.90
N ARG A 324 21.54 13.84 16.73
CA ARG A 324 21.11 14.42 15.44
C ARG A 324 22.17 15.40 14.94
N HIS A 325 22.68 15.17 13.73
CA HIS A 325 23.53 16.14 13.07
C HIS A 325 22.71 17.38 12.72
N SER A 326 23.37 18.50 12.44
CA SER A 326 22.67 19.66 11.89
C SER A 326 22.05 19.32 10.54
N LEU A 327 20.98 20.02 10.16
CA LEU A 327 20.35 19.81 8.85
C LEU A 327 21.35 19.98 7.70
N GLU A 328 22.28 20.93 7.80
CA GLU A 328 23.34 21.15 6.81
C GLU A 328 24.28 19.94 6.69
N GLU A 329 24.66 19.33 7.81
CA GLU A 329 25.50 18.12 7.84
C GLU A 329 24.75 16.91 7.25
N GLU A 330 23.49 16.68 7.64
CA GLU A 330 22.67 15.59 7.08
C GLU A 330 22.48 15.76 5.57
N THR A 331 22.18 16.98 5.12
CA THR A 331 22.06 17.33 3.70
C THR A 331 23.35 17.01 2.96
N TYR A 332 24.49 17.43 3.50
CA TYR A 332 25.79 17.18 2.89
C TYR A 332 26.12 15.68 2.82
N GLU A 333 25.98 14.95 3.93
CA GLU A 333 26.33 13.52 4.01
C GLU A 333 25.48 12.67 3.07
N ILE A 334 24.16 12.87 3.07
CA ILE A 334 23.24 12.12 2.20
C ILE A 334 23.48 12.47 0.73
N LYS A 335 23.66 13.75 0.39
CA LYS A 335 23.98 14.16 -0.98
C LYS A 335 25.29 13.55 -1.46
N GLN A 336 26.35 13.55 -0.64
CA GLN A 336 27.61 12.92 -1.00
C GLN A 336 27.47 11.40 -1.18
N ASN A 337 26.65 10.74 -0.35
CA ASN A 337 26.39 9.31 -0.50
C ASN A 337 25.71 9.00 -1.84
N ILE A 338 24.67 9.77 -2.21
CA ILE A 338 23.98 9.58 -3.49
C ILE A 338 24.92 9.85 -4.67
N LEU A 339 25.71 10.92 -4.63
CA LEU A 339 26.66 11.22 -5.70
C LEU A 339 27.73 10.13 -5.84
N ALA A 340 28.28 9.64 -4.72
CA ALA A 340 29.23 8.55 -4.73
C ALA A 340 28.61 7.25 -5.26
N PHE A 341 27.33 7.01 -5.02
CA PHE A 341 26.61 5.87 -5.60
C PHE A 341 26.36 6.05 -7.10
N VAL A 342 25.96 7.25 -7.55
CA VAL A 342 25.80 7.59 -8.98
C VAL A 342 27.11 7.40 -9.75
N ASP A 343 28.25 7.75 -9.15
CA ASP A 343 29.58 7.53 -9.75
C ASP A 343 29.90 6.04 -10.00
N THR A 344 29.17 5.11 -9.38
CA THR A 344 29.30 3.66 -9.62
C THR A 344 28.39 3.12 -10.72
N ILE A 345 27.50 3.96 -11.26
CA ILE A 345 26.57 3.60 -12.31
C ILE A 345 27.24 3.83 -13.68
N GLU A 346 27.25 2.79 -14.51
CA GLU A 346 27.67 2.88 -15.90
C GLU A 346 26.43 3.01 -16.80
N PHE A 347 26.14 4.24 -17.25
CA PHE A 347 25.09 4.55 -18.21
C PHE A 347 25.53 4.17 -19.64
N THR A 348 24.60 3.65 -20.46
CA THR A 348 24.87 3.11 -21.81
C THR A 348 24.33 3.97 -22.94
#